data_AF-A0A9W7CNR0-F1
#
_entry.id   AF-A0A9W7CNR0-F1
#
_cell.length_a   1.000
_cell.length_b   1.000
_cell.length_c   1.000
_cell.angle_alpha   90.00
_cell.angle_beta   90.00
_cell.angle_gamma   90.00
#
_symmetry.space_group_name_H-M   'P 1'
#
loop_
_entity.id
_entity.type
_entity.pdbx_description
1 polymer ?
#
loop_
_entity_poly.entity_id
_entity_poly.type
_entity_poly.pdbx_seq_one_letter_code
_entity_poly.pdbx_strand_id
1 'polypeptide(L)'
;MPPRYFSFKDFLSEAEAAAFFGLPHAEQVAKVTQYLDFLGQQPDAAQFTTSSKASISFARLREGGDGDSDEEKGPALDKATLETLLEGRTRSGFGAFGTEPGFLPQKRLSLAVAHTVEPIGHSYVVERNKRGEAKPPVLNSRSFFFYWCHAEKQKLMDIREKLVALDIAQDRRKSYWQRIVIVVDRAMCEDCIRFAACFAQFEKSFIFIQDPDVVRTFQP
;
A
#
# COMPACT_ATOMS: atom_id res chain seq x y z
N MET A 1 22.40 26.71 7.12
CA MET A 1 21.04 26.79 7.69
C MET A 1 20.59 25.38 8.05
N PRO A 2 19.86 25.16 9.14
CA PRO A 2 19.27 23.86 9.41
C PRO A 2 18.26 23.50 8.30
N PRO A 3 18.14 22.22 7.92
CA PRO A 3 17.19 21.78 6.90
C PRO A 3 15.75 22.14 7.32
N ARG A 4 14.99 22.73 6.39
CA ARG A 4 13.61 23.16 6.63
C ARG A 4 12.65 22.02 6.32
N TYR A 5 12.01 21.48 7.34
CA TYR A 5 10.97 20.46 7.17
C TYR A 5 9.66 21.11 6.68
N PHE A 6 9.13 20.66 5.54
CA PHE A 6 7.84 21.10 5.01
C PHE A 6 6.76 20.08 5.33
N SER A 7 5.93 20.37 6.32
CA SER A 7 4.79 19.54 6.70
C SER A 7 3.66 19.67 5.65
N PHE A 8 2.81 18.64 5.49
CA PHE A 8 1.64 18.75 4.58
C PHE A 8 0.72 19.89 5.00
N LYS A 9 0.53 20.07 6.31
CA LYS A 9 -0.23 21.19 6.85
C LYS A 9 0.41 22.53 6.49
N ASP A 10 1.74 22.61 6.45
CA ASP A 10 2.47 23.85 6.11
C ASP A 10 2.38 24.17 4.61
N PHE A 11 2.11 23.16 3.78
CA PHE A 11 1.87 23.32 2.35
C PHE A 11 0.45 23.85 2.06
N LEU A 12 -0.52 23.56 2.93
CA LEU A 12 -1.89 24.00 2.79
C LEU A 12 -2.09 25.43 3.35
N SER A 13 -2.98 26.19 2.74
CA SER A 13 -3.56 27.37 3.39
C SER A 13 -4.42 26.96 4.60
N GLU A 14 -4.68 27.90 5.51
CA GLU A 14 -5.54 27.65 6.68
C GLU A 14 -6.94 27.17 6.29
N ALA A 15 -7.51 27.75 5.22
CA ALA A 15 -8.82 27.35 4.71
C ALA A 15 -8.81 25.93 4.12
N GLU A 16 -7.78 25.57 3.35
CA GLU A 16 -7.62 24.22 2.82
C GLU A 16 -7.42 23.21 3.93
N ALA A 17 -6.60 23.53 4.93
CA ALA A 17 -6.36 22.65 6.07
C ALA A 17 -7.65 22.39 6.88
N ALA A 18 -8.52 23.39 7.02
CA ALA A 18 -9.80 23.25 7.71
C ALA A 18 -10.82 22.41 6.92
N ALA A 19 -10.81 22.51 5.59
CA ALA A 19 -11.77 21.84 4.72
C ALA A 19 -11.33 20.46 4.21
N PHE A 20 -10.04 20.13 4.31
CA PHE A 20 -9.40 19.00 3.63
C PHE A 20 -10.18 17.68 3.73
N PHE A 21 -10.59 17.30 4.94
CA PHE A 21 -11.28 16.04 5.20
C PHE A 21 -12.72 15.99 4.69
N GLY A 22 -13.30 17.14 4.39
CA GLY A 22 -14.60 17.26 3.74
C GLY A 22 -14.53 17.25 2.21
N LEU A 23 -13.33 17.29 1.63
CA LEU A 23 -13.15 17.22 0.18
C LEU A 23 -13.46 15.81 -0.34
N PRO A 24 -13.95 15.69 -1.58
CA PRO A 24 -13.97 14.40 -2.28
C PRO A 24 -12.60 13.72 -2.26
N HIS A 25 -12.56 12.39 -2.18
CA HIS A 25 -11.29 11.65 -2.08
C HIS A 25 -10.36 11.96 -3.25
N ALA A 26 -10.87 12.03 -4.47
CA ALA A 26 -10.09 12.42 -5.65
C ALA A 26 -9.38 13.78 -5.49
N GLU A 27 -10.04 14.76 -4.85
CA GLU A 27 -9.44 16.07 -4.56
C GLU A 27 -8.40 15.99 -3.44
N GLN A 28 -8.64 15.17 -2.41
CA GLN A 28 -7.66 14.86 -1.37
C GLN A 28 -6.38 14.26 -1.99
N VAL A 29 -6.53 13.27 -2.89
CA VAL A 29 -5.41 12.65 -3.60
C VAL A 29 -4.68 13.67 -4.47
N ALA A 30 -5.40 14.52 -5.23
CA ALA A 30 -4.78 15.55 -6.06
C ALA A 30 -3.95 16.54 -5.23
N LYS A 31 -4.46 16.97 -4.07
CA LYS A 31 -3.74 17.86 -3.15
C LYS A 31 -2.51 17.21 -2.54
N VAL A 32 -2.60 15.93 -2.17
CA VAL A 32 -1.43 15.18 -1.70
C VAL A 32 -0.40 15.06 -2.82
N THR A 33 -0.80 14.73 -4.06
CA THR A 33 0.12 14.65 -5.21
C THR A 33 0.88 15.96 -5.41
N GLN A 34 0.19 17.11 -5.39
CA GLN A 34 0.82 18.43 -5.50
C GLN A 34 1.87 18.67 -4.40
N TYR A 35 1.55 18.31 -3.17
CA TYR A 35 2.50 18.39 -2.06
C TYR A 35 3.73 17.49 -2.29
N LEU A 36 3.52 16.25 -2.75
CA LEU A 36 4.61 15.33 -3.03
C LEU A 36 5.49 15.77 -4.21
N ASP A 37 4.94 16.50 -5.17
CA ASP A 37 5.70 17.10 -6.27
C ASP A 37 6.51 18.31 -5.81
N PHE A 38 5.91 19.17 -4.98
CA PHE A 38 6.59 20.29 -4.33
C PHE A 38 7.79 19.84 -3.47
N LEU A 39 7.64 18.74 -2.73
CA LEU A 39 8.74 18.13 -1.97
C LEU A 39 9.84 17.59 -2.88
N GLY A 40 9.48 16.96 -4.00
CA GLY A 40 10.43 16.40 -4.96
C GLY A 40 11.32 17.47 -5.63
N GLN A 41 10.85 18.71 -5.69
CA GLN A 41 11.62 19.86 -6.17
C GLN A 41 12.60 20.43 -5.13
N GLN A 42 12.59 19.90 -3.90
CA GLN A 42 13.37 20.41 -2.77
C GLN A 42 14.24 19.32 -2.11
N PRO A 43 15.28 18.83 -2.81
CA PRO A 43 16.09 17.70 -2.35
C PRO A 43 16.78 17.95 -0.99
N ASP A 44 17.12 19.19 -0.67
CA ASP A 44 17.80 19.55 0.59
C ASP A 44 16.84 19.87 1.75
N ALA A 45 15.53 19.98 1.48
CA ALA A 45 14.52 20.36 2.48
C ALA A 45 13.58 19.19 2.85
N ALA A 46 13.48 18.17 2.00
CA ALA A 46 12.65 16.99 2.24
C ALA A 46 13.41 15.88 2.98
N GLN A 47 14.04 16.18 4.12
CA GLN A 47 14.62 15.13 4.97
C GLN A 47 13.54 14.49 5.83
N PHE A 48 12.74 13.61 5.22
CA PHE A 48 11.97 12.68 6.00
C PHE A 48 12.91 11.59 6.47
N THR A 49 13.29 11.62 7.74
CA THR A 49 14.07 10.53 8.31
C THR A 49 13.19 9.28 8.35
N THR A 50 13.68 8.17 7.80
CA THR A 50 12.99 6.90 7.95
C THR A 50 12.89 6.55 9.42
N SER A 51 11.66 6.31 9.87
CA SER A 51 11.40 5.80 11.19
C SER A 51 12.05 4.43 11.35
N SER A 52 12.68 4.17 12.49
CA SER A 52 13.08 2.81 12.90
C SER A 52 11.87 1.86 13.04
N LYS A 53 10.65 2.42 13.01
CA LYS A 53 9.38 1.68 13.00
C LYS A 53 8.79 1.45 11.60
N ALA A 54 9.49 1.84 10.54
CA ALA A 54 9.06 1.52 9.18
C ALA A 54 9.02 -0.01 9.00
N SER A 55 7.89 -0.52 8.53
CA SER A 55 7.71 -1.90 8.10
C SER A 55 8.30 -2.12 6.71
N ILE A 56 8.72 -3.34 6.43
CA ILE A 56 9.17 -3.82 5.13
C ILE A 56 8.19 -4.91 4.68
N SER A 57 7.83 -4.90 3.39
CA SER A 57 7.04 -5.95 2.78
C SER A 57 7.62 -6.45 1.46
N PHE A 58 7.50 -7.75 1.22
CA PHE A 58 7.93 -8.43 0.01
C PHE A 58 6.97 -9.60 -0.29
N ALA A 59 7.19 -10.31 -1.40
CA ALA A 59 6.39 -11.47 -1.76
C ALA A 59 7.25 -12.72 -1.89
N ARG A 60 6.68 -13.89 -1.60
CA ARG A 60 7.29 -15.20 -1.84
C ARG A 60 6.24 -16.18 -2.36
N LEU A 61 6.70 -17.30 -2.91
CA LEU A 61 5.82 -18.41 -3.24
C LEU A 61 5.22 -19.02 -1.97
N ARG A 62 3.95 -19.39 -2.05
CA ARG A 62 3.26 -20.13 -0.98
C ARG A 62 3.77 -21.57 -0.97
N GLU A 63 4.24 -22.04 0.18
CA GLU A 63 4.57 -23.45 0.41
C GLU A 63 3.27 -24.29 0.41
N GLY A 64 3.26 -25.44 -0.26
CA GLY A 64 2.09 -26.33 -0.32
C GLY A 64 1.15 -26.14 -1.51
N GLY A 65 1.61 -25.59 -2.63
CA GLY A 65 0.84 -25.54 -3.89
C GLY A 65 0.92 -26.80 -4.77
N ASP A 66 1.57 -27.87 -4.28
CA ASP A 66 1.88 -29.09 -5.05
C ASP A 66 1.20 -30.35 -4.50
N GLY A 67 0.19 -30.22 -3.62
CA GLY A 67 -0.59 -31.36 -3.13
C GLY A 67 -2.00 -30.96 -2.72
N ASP A 68 -2.97 -31.78 -3.12
CA ASP A 68 -4.40 -31.73 -2.79
C ASP A 68 -5.30 -30.79 -3.61
N SER A 69 -5.37 -31.05 -4.91
CA SER A 69 -6.60 -31.59 -5.49
C SER A 69 -6.35 -32.04 -6.93
N ASP A 70 -6.76 -33.27 -7.23
CA ASP A 70 -6.80 -33.88 -8.57
C ASP A 70 -7.78 -33.17 -9.54
N GLU A 71 -8.02 -31.85 -9.42
CA GLU A 71 -9.09 -31.15 -10.15
C GLU A 71 -8.80 -29.75 -10.74
N GLU A 72 -7.58 -29.21 -10.74
CA GLU A 72 -7.31 -28.01 -11.56
C GLU A 72 -6.61 -28.36 -12.88
N LYS A 73 -7.44 -28.71 -13.88
CA LYS A 73 -7.13 -28.64 -15.32
C LYS A 73 -6.95 -27.18 -15.78
N GLY A 74 -6.12 -26.41 -15.07
CA GLY A 74 -5.73 -25.06 -15.45
C GLY A 74 -4.45 -25.09 -16.29
N PRO A 75 -4.27 -24.15 -17.24
CA PRO A 75 -2.98 -23.99 -17.89
C PRO A 75 -1.92 -23.65 -16.85
N ALA A 76 -0.76 -24.28 -16.94
CA ALA A 76 0.38 -24.00 -16.07
C ALA A 76 0.67 -22.48 -16.03
N LEU A 77 0.94 -21.97 -14.83
CA LEU A 77 1.34 -20.57 -14.67
C LEU A 77 2.75 -20.38 -15.19
N ASP A 78 2.95 -19.25 -15.86
CA ASP A 78 4.26 -18.93 -16.40
C ASP A 78 5.23 -18.62 -15.25
N LYS A 79 6.35 -19.34 -15.21
CA LYS A 79 7.34 -19.24 -14.15
C LYS A 79 8.03 -17.88 -14.15
N ALA A 80 8.36 -17.35 -15.33
CA ALA A 80 9.01 -16.04 -15.46
C ALA A 80 8.10 -14.91 -14.96
N THR A 81 6.80 -15.01 -15.25
CA THR A 81 5.77 -14.14 -14.70
C THR A 81 5.75 -14.23 -13.18
N LEU A 82 5.67 -15.44 -12.60
CA LEU A 82 5.70 -15.61 -11.14
C LEU A 82 6.95 -14.97 -10.52
N GLU A 83 8.14 -15.24 -11.06
CA GLU A 83 9.39 -14.65 -10.59
C GLU A 83 9.33 -13.11 -10.59
N THR A 84 8.82 -12.51 -11.68
CA THR A 84 8.62 -11.05 -11.82
C THR A 84 7.69 -10.47 -10.73
N LEU A 85 6.61 -11.19 -10.38
CA LEU A 85 5.67 -10.74 -9.34
C LEU A 85 6.32 -10.70 -7.95
N LEU A 86 7.23 -11.62 -7.66
CA LEU A 86 7.92 -11.71 -6.36
C LEU A 86 8.94 -10.60 -6.15
N GLU A 87 9.52 -10.07 -7.22
CA GLU A 87 10.59 -9.07 -7.18
C GLU A 87 10.21 -7.79 -6.44
N GLY A 88 11.20 -7.21 -5.78
CA GLY A 88 11.10 -5.90 -5.14
C GLY A 88 10.50 -5.91 -3.74
N ARG A 89 10.98 -4.97 -2.93
CA ARG A 89 10.55 -4.76 -1.55
C ARG A 89 9.92 -3.38 -1.42
N THR A 90 8.97 -3.25 -0.51
CA THR A 90 8.35 -1.97 -0.14
C THR A 90 8.67 -1.66 1.31
N ARG A 91 8.61 -0.38 1.66
CA ARG A 91 8.92 0.14 2.99
C ARG A 91 7.91 1.21 3.38
N SER A 92 7.40 1.14 4.60
CA SER A 92 6.38 2.09 5.04
C SER A 92 6.94 3.41 5.55
N GLY A 93 6.06 4.41 5.58
CA GLY A 93 6.32 5.73 6.14
C GLY A 93 6.69 6.77 5.09
N PHE A 94 6.81 8.01 5.58
CA PHE A 94 6.99 9.21 4.75
C PHE A 94 8.45 9.54 4.42
N GLY A 95 9.40 8.64 4.74
CA GLY A 95 10.85 8.80 4.58
C GLY A 95 11.40 8.85 3.15
N ALA A 96 10.66 8.30 2.20
CA ALA A 96 11.22 7.83 0.93
C ALA A 96 10.44 8.35 -0.29
N PHE A 97 10.12 9.65 -0.33
CA PHE A 97 9.62 10.25 -1.59
C PHE A 97 10.61 10.06 -2.76
N GLY A 98 11.86 9.73 -2.45
CA GLY A 98 12.77 9.02 -3.34
C GLY A 98 12.83 7.52 -3.02
N THR A 99 12.89 6.71 -4.07
CA THR A 99 13.20 5.28 -3.97
C THR A 99 14.50 5.07 -3.20
N GLU A 100 14.43 4.44 -2.03
CA GLU A 100 15.64 4.00 -1.33
C GLU A 100 16.31 2.87 -2.12
N PRO A 101 17.65 2.82 -2.19
CA PRO A 101 18.35 1.69 -2.79
C PRO A 101 17.87 0.36 -2.19
N GLY A 102 17.46 -0.56 -3.07
CA GLY A 102 16.94 -1.88 -2.67
C GLY A 102 15.42 -1.94 -2.43
N PHE A 103 14.70 -0.82 -2.58
CA PHE A 103 13.24 -0.76 -2.49
C PHE A 103 12.60 -0.28 -3.80
N LEU A 104 11.32 -0.56 -3.97
CA LEU A 104 10.51 -0.13 -5.12
C LEU A 104 10.20 1.38 -5.05
N PRO A 105 9.67 2.01 -6.12
CA PRO A 105 9.28 3.42 -6.11
C PRO A 105 8.11 3.75 -5.15
N GLN A 106 8.43 4.07 -3.89
CA GLN A 106 7.43 4.18 -2.80
C GLN A 106 6.43 5.33 -3.02
N LYS A 107 6.88 6.50 -3.53
CA LYS A 107 5.98 7.61 -3.88
C LYS A 107 4.89 7.16 -4.85
N ARG A 108 5.30 6.51 -5.94
CA ARG A 108 4.40 6.02 -6.99
C ARG A 108 3.43 4.98 -6.44
N LEU A 109 3.92 4.01 -5.68
CA LEU A 109 3.09 2.96 -5.10
C LEU A 109 2.10 3.49 -4.04
N SER A 110 2.50 4.46 -3.23
CA SER A 110 1.60 5.10 -2.27
C SER A 110 0.45 5.84 -2.96
N LEU A 111 0.73 6.53 -4.07
CA LEU A 111 -0.32 7.14 -4.90
C LEU A 111 -1.19 6.09 -5.59
N ALA A 112 -0.61 4.97 -6.06
CA ALA A 112 -1.37 3.85 -6.61
C ALA A 112 -2.36 3.27 -5.58
N VAL A 113 -1.94 3.14 -4.32
CA VAL A 113 -2.83 2.74 -3.22
C VAL A 113 -3.95 3.77 -3.06
N ALA A 114 -3.62 5.06 -3.02
CA ALA A 114 -4.59 6.15 -2.86
C ALA A 114 -5.65 6.14 -3.96
N HIS A 115 -5.25 5.98 -5.23
CA HIS A 115 -6.15 5.90 -6.38
C HIS A 115 -6.99 4.61 -6.41
N THR A 116 -6.55 3.56 -5.72
CA THR A 116 -7.23 2.26 -5.72
C THR A 116 -8.30 2.14 -4.63
N VAL A 117 -8.27 2.99 -3.59
CA VAL A 117 -9.19 2.93 -2.45
C VAL A 117 -10.66 2.95 -2.85
N GLU A 118 -11.08 3.95 -3.64
CA GLU A 118 -12.46 4.05 -4.10
C GLU A 118 -12.86 2.86 -5.01
N PRO A 119 -12.07 2.49 -6.05
CA PRO A 119 -12.37 1.33 -6.89
C PRO A 119 -12.60 0.02 -6.14
N ILE A 120 -11.86 -0.23 -5.04
CA ILE A 120 -12.01 -1.46 -4.25
C ILE A 120 -13.09 -1.34 -3.16
N GLY A 121 -13.74 -0.18 -3.03
CA GLY A 121 -14.74 0.07 -1.98
C GLY A 121 -14.16 0.17 -0.57
N HIS A 122 -12.86 0.48 -0.43
CA HIS A 122 -12.24 0.68 0.88
C HIS A 122 -12.59 2.06 1.44
N SER A 123 -12.74 2.14 2.76
CA SER A 123 -12.89 3.41 3.49
C SER A 123 -11.87 3.44 4.62
N TYR A 124 -11.16 4.56 4.77
CA TYR A 124 -10.09 4.68 5.76
C TYR A 124 -10.61 4.48 7.19
N VAL A 125 -9.94 3.60 7.93
CA VAL A 125 -10.20 3.44 9.36
C VAL A 125 -9.33 4.43 10.11
N VAL A 126 -9.92 5.55 10.53
CA VAL A 126 -9.23 6.55 11.36
C VAL A 126 -8.88 5.92 12.72
N GLU A 127 -7.62 6.07 13.13
CA GLU A 127 -7.13 5.60 14.43
C GLU A 127 -8.05 6.04 15.58
N ARG A 128 -8.59 5.03 16.28
CA ARG A 128 -9.36 5.24 17.51
C ARG A 128 -8.39 5.44 18.68
N ASN A 129 -8.79 6.21 19.69
CA ASN A 129 -8.01 6.34 20.91
C ASN A 129 -8.02 5.02 21.71
N LYS A 130 -7.24 4.94 22.81
CA LYS A 130 -7.19 3.75 23.68
C LYS A 130 -8.54 3.36 24.30
N ARG A 131 -9.55 4.22 24.21
CA ARG A 131 -10.93 4.00 24.69
C ARG A 131 -11.88 3.59 23.56
N GLY A 132 -11.38 3.40 22.33
CA GLY A 132 -12.18 3.05 21.16
C GLY A 132 -12.93 4.23 20.53
N GLU A 133 -12.70 5.47 20.97
CA GLU A 133 -13.37 6.65 20.42
C GLU A 133 -12.67 7.10 19.14
N ALA A 134 -13.45 7.40 18.10
CA ALA A 134 -12.92 7.95 16.86
C ALA A 134 -12.31 9.33 17.15
N LYS A 135 -11.01 9.49 16.87
CA LYS A 135 -10.40 10.81 16.93
C LYS A 135 -10.77 11.58 15.65
N PRO A 136 -11.04 12.89 15.74
CA PRO A 136 -11.13 13.70 14.54
C PRO A 136 -9.81 13.56 13.78
N PRO A 137 -9.87 13.34 12.46
CA PRO A 137 -8.66 13.11 11.71
C PRO A 137 -7.85 14.41 11.70
N VAL A 138 -6.54 14.29 11.89
CA VAL A 138 -5.65 15.44 12.04
C VAL A 138 -4.67 15.48 10.89
N LEU A 139 -4.48 16.67 10.31
CA LEU A 139 -3.42 16.95 9.34
C LEU A 139 -2.05 17.07 10.03
N ASN A 140 -1.69 16.10 10.88
CA ASN A 140 -0.32 16.05 11.34
C ASN A 140 0.53 15.46 10.20
N SER A 141 1.63 16.12 9.89
CA SER A 141 2.51 15.75 8.77
C SER A 141 3.19 14.39 8.90
N ARG A 142 2.94 13.68 10.01
CA ARG A 142 3.45 12.34 10.30
C ARG A 142 2.41 11.23 10.15
N SER A 143 1.10 11.53 10.13
CA SER A 143 0.07 10.47 10.25
C SER A 143 -1.06 10.55 9.23
N PHE A 144 -1.22 11.64 8.49
CA PHE A 144 -2.46 11.82 7.73
C PHE A 144 -2.62 10.88 6.51
N PHE A 145 -1.56 10.71 5.72
CA PHE A 145 -1.47 9.79 4.57
C PHE A 145 -0.83 8.44 4.91
N PHE A 146 -0.64 8.14 6.20
CA PHE A 146 0.02 6.90 6.65
C PHE A 146 -0.72 5.65 6.15
N TYR A 147 -2.04 5.74 6.02
CA TYR A 147 -2.90 4.67 5.49
C TYR A 147 -2.55 4.24 4.05
N TRP A 148 -1.91 5.08 3.24
CA TRP A 148 -1.55 4.72 1.84
C TRP A 148 -0.14 4.16 1.73
N CYS A 149 0.74 4.56 2.64
CA CYS A 149 2.15 4.22 2.58
C CYS A 149 2.51 2.97 3.39
N HIS A 150 1.54 2.19 3.88
CA HIS A 150 1.84 0.90 4.50
C HIS A 150 2.38 -0.08 3.46
N ALA A 151 3.48 -0.75 3.82
CA ALA A 151 4.32 -1.50 2.88
C ALA A 151 3.52 -2.61 2.17
N GLU A 152 2.71 -3.36 2.89
CA GLU A 152 1.86 -4.43 2.38
C GLU A 152 0.86 -3.94 1.32
N LYS A 153 0.29 -2.74 1.49
CA LYS A 153 -0.62 -2.16 0.49
C LYS A 153 0.13 -1.77 -0.78
N GLN A 154 1.31 -1.17 -0.61
CA GLN A 154 2.18 -0.84 -1.72
C GLN A 154 2.62 -2.10 -2.47
N LYS A 155 2.89 -3.21 -1.77
CA LYS A 155 3.26 -4.48 -2.40
C LYS A 155 2.08 -5.14 -3.13
N LEU A 156 0.85 -5.02 -2.62
CA LEU A 156 -0.37 -5.41 -3.35
C LEU A 156 -0.49 -4.64 -4.67
N MET A 157 -0.26 -3.32 -4.65
CA MET A 157 -0.32 -2.50 -5.87
C MET A 157 0.79 -2.87 -6.85
N ASP A 158 2.03 -3.08 -6.38
CA ASP A 158 3.15 -3.52 -7.22
C ASP A 158 2.81 -4.79 -8.02
N ILE A 159 2.31 -5.83 -7.33
CA ILE A 159 1.95 -7.10 -7.98
C ILE A 159 0.80 -6.89 -8.97
N ARG A 160 -0.25 -6.14 -8.58
CA ARG A 160 -1.38 -5.85 -9.47
C ARG A 160 -0.95 -5.12 -10.73
N GLU A 161 -0.12 -4.09 -10.60
CA GLU A 161 0.35 -3.32 -11.74
C GLU A 161 1.24 -4.16 -12.67
N LYS A 162 2.07 -5.05 -12.13
CA LYS A 162 2.83 -6.02 -12.93
C LYS A 162 1.90 -6.96 -13.69
N LEU A 163 0.87 -7.50 -13.05
CA LEU A 163 -0.14 -8.33 -13.71
C LEU A 163 -0.88 -7.58 -14.83
N VAL A 164 -1.17 -6.30 -14.63
CA VAL A 164 -1.76 -5.43 -15.66
C VAL A 164 -0.78 -5.17 -16.80
N ALA A 165 0.48 -4.83 -16.49
CA ALA A 165 1.51 -4.52 -17.47
C ALA A 165 1.90 -5.74 -18.34
N LEU A 166 1.79 -6.95 -17.78
CA LEU A 166 1.98 -8.22 -18.48
C LEU A 166 0.72 -8.70 -19.23
N ASP A 167 -0.33 -7.86 -19.30
CA ASP A 167 -1.61 -8.15 -19.96
C ASP A 167 -2.25 -9.48 -19.51
N ILE A 168 -2.08 -9.83 -18.23
CA ILE A 168 -2.69 -11.02 -17.66
C ILE A 168 -4.18 -10.76 -17.47
N ALA A 169 -5.01 -11.55 -18.15
CA ALA A 169 -6.47 -11.50 -18.03
C ALA A 169 -6.94 -11.73 -16.58
N GLN A 170 -8.01 -11.04 -16.18
CA GLN A 170 -8.47 -10.98 -14.78
C GLN A 170 -8.81 -12.37 -14.20
N ASP A 171 -9.39 -13.26 -15.01
CA ASP A 171 -9.65 -14.65 -14.66
C ASP A 171 -8.36 -15.41 -14.34
N ARG A 172 -7.29 -15.18 -15.10
CA ARG A 172 -5.98 -15.81 -14.90
C ARG A 172 -5.18 -15.20 -13.75
N ARG A 173 -5.42 -13.93 -13.39
CA ARG A 173 -4.76 -13.29 -12.22
C ARG A 173 -5.02 -14.03 -10.92
N LYS A 174 -6.20 -14.65 -10.77
CA LYS A 174 -6.57 -15.41 -9.57
C LYS A 174 -5.57 -16.51 -9.25
N SER A 175 -5.18 -17.27 -10.26
CA SER A 175 -4.20 -18.36 -10.11
C SER A 175 -2.83 -17.84 -9.68
N TYR A 176 -2.39 -16.68 -10.20
CA TYR A 176 -1.15 -16.04 -9.75
C TYR A 176 -1.22 -15.58 -8.28
N TRP A 177 -2.31 -14.90 -7.90
CA TRP A 177 -2.52 -14.45 -6.53
C TRP A 177 -2.53 -15.60 -5.53
N GLN A 178 -3.13 -16.73 -5.88
CA GLN A 178 -3.18 -17.92 -5.02
C GLN A 178 -1.81 -18.59 -4.79
N ARG A 179 -0.83 -18.37 -5.68
CA ARG A 179 0.53 -18.89 -5.55
C ARG A 179 1.46 -18.00 -4.74
N ILE A 180 1.03 -16.78 -4.41
CA ILE A 180 1.85 -15.77 -3.75
C ILE A 180 1.36 -15.55 -2.33
N VAL A 181 2.31 -15.38 -1.40
CA VAL A 181 2.05 -14.79 -0.08
C VAL A 181 2.88 -13.52 0.06
N ILE A 182 2.22 -12.44 0.45
CA ILE A 182 2.89 -11.18 0.81
C ILE A 182 3.35 -11.30 2.25
N VAL A 183 4.61 -11.00 2.52
CA VAL A 183 5.17 -11.01 3.87
C VAL A 183 5.37 -9.56 4.31
N VAL A 184 4.99 -9.24 5.54
CA VAL A 184 5.25 -7.96 6.20
C VAL A 184 5.89 -8.22 7.56
N ASP A 185 6.92 -7.44 7.91
CA ASP A 185 7.71 -7.64 9.13
C ASP A 185 7.10 -7.05 10.41
N ARG A 186 5.88 -6.49 10.32
CA ARG A 186 5.12 -5.93 11.44
C ARG A 186 3.66 -6.32 11.36
N ALA A 187 3.02 -6.40 12.52
CA ALA A 187 1.59 -6.69 12.63
C ALA A 187 0.78 -5.70 11.80
N MET A 188 -0.16 -6.21 11.00
CA MET A 188 -1.03 -5.37 10.18
C MET A 188 -2.00 -4.58 11.07
N CYS A 189 -2.16 -3.29 10.78
CA CYS A 189 -3.21 -2.50 11.42
C CYS A 189 -4.59 -2.83 10.83
N GLU A 190 -5.66 -2.46 11.55
CA GLU A 190 -7.04 -2.67 11.13
C GLU A 190 -7.35 -2.10 9.73
N ASP A 191 -6.79 -0.93 9.40
CA ASP A 191 -6.99 -0.31 8.08
C ASP A 191 -6.34 -1.14 6.96
N CYS A 192 -5.18 -1.77 7.20
CA CYS A 192 -4.54 -2.67 6.24
C CYS A 192 -5.29 -3.98 6.06
N ILE A 193 -5.81 -4.53 7.16
CA ILE A 193 -6.62 -5.76 7.14
C ILE A 193 -7.87 -5.52 6.30
N ARG A 194 -8.58 -4.40 6.51
CA ARG A 194 -9.77 -4.05 5.71
C ARG A 194 -9.43 -3.76 4.26
N PHE A 195 -8.34 -3.02 3.99
CA PHE A 195 -7.90 -2.77 2.63
C PHE A 195 -7.63 -4.08 1.89
N ALA A 196 -6.92 -5.03 2.51
CA ALA A 196 -6.63 -6.33 1.90
C ALA A 196 -7.92 -7.16 1.66
N ALA A 197 -8.91 -7.07 2.54
CA ALA A 197 -10.22 -7.70 2.35
C ALA A 197 -10.97 -7.10 1.15
N CYS A 198 -11.10 -5.77 1.08
CA CYS A 198 -11.69 -5.07 -0.06
C CYS A 198 -10.94 -5.38 -1.37
N PHE A 199 -9.61 -5.44 -1.30
CA PHE A 199 -8.78 -5.76 -2.44
C PHE A 199 -8.98 -7.19 -2.95
N ALA A 200 -9.09 -8.18 -2.05
CA ALA A 200 -9.38 -9.56 -2.40
C ALA A 200 -10.73 -9.70 -3.13
N GLN A 201 -11.75 -8.99 -2.64
CA GLN A 201 -13.07 -8.93 -3.28
C GLN A 201 -13.02 -8.30 -4.66
N PHE A 202 -12.30 -7.18 -4.79
CA PHE A 202 -12.13 -6.49 -6.06
C PHE A 202 -11.40 -7.35 -7.11
N GLU A 203 -10.30 -8.00 -6.73
CA GLU A 203 -9.55 -8.91 -7.62
C GLU A 203 -10.27 -10.26 -7.80
N LYS A 204 -11.35 -10.52 -7.05
CA LYS A 204 -12.09 -11.79 -7.03
C LYS A 204 -11.16 -13.00 -6.81
N SER A 205 -10.14 -12.82 -5.97
CA SER A 205 -9.14 -13.83 -5.67
C SER A 205 -8.88 -13.92 -4.16
N PHE A 206 -8.43 -15.09 -3.73
CA PHE A 206 -7.82 -15.21 -2.40
C PHE A 206 -6.50 -14.44 -2.37
N ILE A 207 -6.31 -13.66 -1.30
CA ILE A 207 -5.07 -12.92 -1.04
C ILE A 207 -4.49 -13.41 0.28
N PHE A 208 -3.20 -13.73 0.27
CA PHE A 208 -2.48 -14.24 1.44
C PHE A 208 -1.47 -13.21 1.91
N ILE A 209 -1.55 -12.81 3.17
CA ILE A 209 -0.59 -11.89 3.79
C ILE A 209 -0.13 -12.47 5.12
N GLN A 210 1.18 -12.69 5.25
CA GLN A 210 1.82 -13.12 6.48
C GLN A 210 2.40 -11.90 7.19
N ASP A 211 1.93 -11.64 8.41
CA ASP A 211 2.57 -10.75 9.37
C ASP A 211 3.29 -11.58 10.47
N PRO A 212 3.97 -10.97 11.45
CA PRO A 212 4.67 -11.71 12.50
C PRO A 212 3.76 -12.59 13.37
N ASP A 213 2.48 -12.29 13.42
CA ASP A 213 1.54 -12.97 14.31
C ASP A 213 0.87 -14.14 13.59
N VAL A 214 0.55 -14.00 12.30
CA VAL A 214 -0.29 -14.96 11.58
C VAL A 214 -0.18 -14.84 10.05
N VAL A 215 -0.47 -15.95 9.36
CA VAL A 215 -0.82 -15.93 7.93
C VAL A 215 -2.31 -15.64 7.78
N ARG A 216 -2.63 -14.44 7.31
CA ARG A 216 -4.00 -14.00 7.03
C ARG A 216 -4.41 -14.44 5.63
N THR A 217 -5.65 -14.92 5.53
CA THR A 217 -6.30 -15.25 4.25
C THR A 217 -7.51 -14.33 4.07
N PHE A 218 -7.52 -13.59 2.96
CA PHE A 218 -8.62 -12.70 2.59
C PHE A 218 -9.40 -13.32 1.44
N GLN A 219 -10.73 -13.35 1.57
CA GLN A 219 -11.63 -14.00 0.62
C GLN A 219 -12.14 -13.00 -0.45
N PRO A 220 -12.46 -13.49 -1.66
CA PRO A 220 -13.08 -12.70 -2.72
C PRO A 220 -14.53 -12.30 -2.45
#